data_AF-U7Q0B7-F1
#
_entry.id   AF-U7Q0B7-F1
#
_cell.length_a   1.000
_cell.length_b   1.000
_cell.length_c   1.000
_cell.angle_alpha   90.00
_cell.angle_beta   90.00
_cell.angle_gamma   90.00
#
_symmetry.space_group_name_H-M   'P 1'
#
loop_
_entity.id
_entity.type
_entity.pdbx_description
1 polymer ?
#
loop_
_entity_poly.entity_id
_entity_poly.type
_entity_poly.pdbx_seq_one_letter_code
_entity_poly.pdbx_strand_id
1 'polypeptide(L)'
;MTMDDDTQMTEENAVFETTSGEFVPPSIDEHVLLSGASYSHYSPVPSCLLAPTASVTNDTTDGDASGGPLAEAVPCVLGVDEAGRGPVLGPMVYGVFYAPVDLADALLRGEAPDADRDAVTGAPHRFDDSKVLSAAVRSTLMATVCRSGSKLHSNCGWAVELLSARDIGAGMMSPTAAAGNLNAQAAESTVGLIRGVLARGVRVTDVYVDTVGPPASYQKKLERYFPGLRITVSKKADSIYPCVSAASVCAKVTRDVALEVLYKRYADALATTEGAAGAAGAATTPSWGSGYPSDARCTAWLRRNMHPLFGWGPECRFSWSTAKDMLEDSKKNGGVQVDWPEPDEDTPDNEFAVTRMTDFFTASAAAKNADDEDVVDELGSWFGQPVGTEVF
;
A
#
# COMPACT_ATOMS: atom_id res chain seq x y z
N MET A 1 2.10 7.72 -32.48
CA MET A 1 1.49 8.67 -31.52
C MET A 1 0.52 7.89 -30.65
N THR A 2 1.03 7.22 -29.62
CA THR A 2 0.21 6.73 -28.52
C THR A 2 -0.06 7.96 -27.65
N MET A 3 -1.29 8.45 -27.68
CA MET A 3 -1.72 9.50 -26.75
C MET A 3 -1.58 8.95 -25.34
N ASP A 4 -0.81 9.65 -24.52
CA ASP A 4 -0.75 9.42 -23.09
C ASP A 4 -2.17 9.56 -22.54
N ASP A 5 -2.70 8.44 -22.04
CA ASP A 5 -4.01 8.34 -21.43
C ASP A 5 -3.88 8.96 -20.02
N ASP A 6 -3.78 10.29 -19.98
CA ASP A 6 -3.82 11.11 -18.77
C ASP A 6 -5.17 10.86 -18.10
N THR A 7 -5.17 9.84 -17.25
CA THR A 7 -6.37 9.35 -16.59
C THR A 7 -6.78 10.42 -15.60
N GLN A 8 -7.79 11.23 -15.99
CA GLN A 8 -8.38 12.29 -15.18
C GLN A 8 -8.50 11.82 -13.72
N MET A 9 -7.73 12.46 -12.84
CA MET A 9 -7.82 12.31 -11.40
C MET A 9 -9.23 12.74 -10.99
N THR A 10 -10.14 11.80 -10.76
CA THR A 10 -11.48 12.11 -10.27
C THR A 10 -11.36 12.72 -8.88
N GLU A 11 -11.87 13.94 -8.72
CA GLU A 11 -11.93 14.69 -7.47
C GLU A 11 -12.75 13.92 -6.42
N GLU A 12 -12.07 13.07 -5.65
CA GLU A 12 -12.61 12.59 -4.38
C GLU A 12 -12.57 13.75 -3.40
N ASN A 13 -13.71 14.40 -3.18
CA ASN A 13 -13.94 15.27 -2.02
C ASN A 13 -13.89 14.41 -0.75
N ALA A 14 -12.69 14.01 -0.34
CA ALA A 14 -12.46 13.23 0.86
C ALA A 14 -12.55 14.18 2.07
N VAL A 15 -13.71 14.18 2.72
CA VAL A 15 -13.86 14.75 4.07
C VAL A 15 -12.98 13.92 5.00
N PHE A 16 -11.79 14.44 5.28
CA PHE A 16 -10.81 13.83 6.18
C PHE A 16 -11.11 14.30 7.61
N GLU A 17 -11.93 13.52 8.31
CA GLU A 17 -12.13 13.63 9.75
C GLU A 17 -11.14 12.68 10.44
N THR A 18 -10.04 13.24 10.94
CA THR A 18 -9.05 12.58 11.80
C THR A 18 -9.62 12.34 13.18
N THR A 19 -9.47 11.14 13.73
CA THR A 19 -9.61 10.88 15.17
C THR A 19 -8.32 10.26 15.69
N SER A 20 -7.43 11.13 16.18
CA SER A 20 -6.29 10.75 17.00
C SER A 20 -6.77 9.89 18.19
N GLY A 21 -6.59 8.57 18.10
CA GLY A 21 -6.59 7.67 19.26
C GLY A 21 -7.54 6.46 19.26
N GLU A 22 -8.34 6.18 18.23
CA GLU A 22 -9.39 5.14 18.38
C GLU A 22 -8.95 3.71 18.03
N PHE A 23 -8.14 3.49 16.99
CA PHE A 23 -7.71 2.13 16.61
C PHE A 23 -6.57 2.15 15.58
N VAL A 24 -5.50 1.38 15.82
CA VAL A 24 -4.44 1.14 14.82
C VAL A 24 -4.57 -0.30 14.32
N PRO A 25 -4.90 -0.53 13.03
CA PRO A 25 -5.03 -1.89 12.51
C PRO A 25 -3.69 -2.61 12.49
N PRO A 26 -3.67 -3.95 12.62
CA PRO A 26 -2.44 -4.75 12.61
C PRO A 26 -1.70 -4.71 11.26
N SER A 27 -2.31 -4.13 10.21
CA SER A 27 -1.65 -3.85 8.95
C SER A 27 -0.68 -2.67 8.99
N ILE A 28 -0.61 -1.91 10.08
CA ILE A 28 0.34 -0.81 10.21
C ILE A 28 1.63 -1.34 10.82
N ASP A 29 2.65 -1.48 9.98
CA ASP A 29 4.03 -1.65 10.42
C ASP A 29 4.71 -0.28 10.41
N GLU A 30 4.86 0.34 11.58
CA GLU A 30 5.44 1.68 11.68
C GLU A 30 6.88 1.73 11.15
N HIS A 31 7.69 0.69 11.40
CA HIS A 31 9.09 0.68 10.97
C HIS A 31 9.19 0.65 9.44
N VAL A 32 8.46 -0.26 8.80
CA VAL A 32 8.46 -0.38 7.34
C VAL A 32 7.85 0.86 6.69
N LEU A 33 6.75 1.37 7.24
CA LEU A 33 6.09 2.59 6.75
C LEU A 33 7.03 3.81 6.81
N LEU A 34 7.71 4.03 7.94
CA LEU A 34 8.64 5.15 8.11
C LEU A 34 9.92 5.01 7.26
N SER A 35 10.31 3.78 6.90
CA SER A 35 11.41 3.52 5.97
C SER A 35 11.08 3.88 4.51
N GLY A 36 9.79 4.05 4.20
CA GLY A 36 9.31 4.30 2.84
C GLY A 36 9.24 3.07 1.95
N ALA A 37 9.27 1.86 2.52
CA ALA A 37 9.11 0.62 1.76
C ALA A 37 7.64 0.24 1.61
N SER A 38 7.27 -0.27 0.44
CA SER A 38 5.97 -0.93 0.24
C SER A 38 5.94 -2.28 0.95
N TYR A 39 4.76 -2.68 1.41
CA TYR A 39 4.58 -3.95 2.09
C TYR A 39 3.14 -4.43 2.06
N SER A 40 2.96 -5.72 2.32
CA SER A 40 1.65 -6.35 2.41
C SER A 40 1.40 -6.93 3.79
N HIS A 41 0.18 -6.81 4.29
CA HIS A 41 -0.31 -7.48 5.48
C HIS A 41 -1.44 -8.44 5.10
N TYR A 42 -1.42 -9.64 5.66
CA TYR A 42 -2.50 -10.62 5.51
C TYR A 42 -2.99 -11.00 6.91
N SER A 43 -4.29 -10.91 7.14
CA SER A 43 -4.88 -11.39 8.39
C SER A 43 -4.68 -12.91 8.50
N PRO A 44 -4.65 -13.46 9.73
CA PRO A 44 -4.78 -14.90 9.92
C PRO A 44 -6.01 -15.44 9.17
N VAL A 45 -5.88 -16.60 8.53
CA VAL A 45 -7.02 -17.24 7.86
C VAL A 45 -7.87 -17.95 8.92
N PRO A 46 -9.17 -17.63 9.04
CA PRO A 46 -10.05 -18.39 9.92
C PRO A 46 -10.06 -19.87 9.55
N SER A 47 -9.96 -20.75 10.54
CA SER A 47 -9.87 -22.21 10.32
C SER A 47 -11.07 -22.78 9.59
N CYS A 48 -12.26 -22.16 9.71
CA CYS A 48 -13.46 -22.56 8.99
C CYS A 48 -13.38 -22.36 7.47
N LEU A 49 -12.41 -21.59 6.97
CA LEU A 49 -12.20 -21.35 5.54
C LEU A 49 -11.14 -22.28 4.92
N LEU A 50 -10.43 -23.04 5.75
CA LEU A 50 -9.41 -23.98 5.32
C LEU A 50 -10.01 -25.37 5.14
N ALA A 51 -9.41 -26.16 4.25
CA ALA A 51 -9.75 -27.57 4.14
C ALA A 51 -9.46 -28.28 5.47
N PRO A 52 -10.32 -29.20 5.93
CA PRO A 52 -10.04 -30.00 7.11
C PRO A 52 -8.71 -30.72 6.94
N THR A 53 -7.79 -30.54 7.88
CA THR A 53 -6.59 -31.38 7.93
C THR A 53 -7.05 -32.79 8.20
N ALA A 54 -6.72 -33.72 7.30
CA ALA A 54 -6.90 -35.14 7.55
C ALA A 54 -6.11 -35.45 8.82
N SER A 55 -6.80 -35.60 9.95
CA SER A 55 -6.18 -36.10 11.16
C SER A 55 -5.64 -37.47 10.81
N VAL A 56 -4.31 -37.62 10.79
CA VAL A 56 -3.65 -38.91 10.75
C VAL A 56 -4.00 -39.60 12.07
N THR A 57 -5.19 -40.20 12.13
CA THR A 57 -5.49 -41.22 13.12
C THR A 57 -4.71 -42.43 12.67
N ASN A 58 -3.55 -42.65 13.31
CA ASN A 58 -2.89 -43.95 13.31
C ASN A 58 -3.80 -44.93 14.03
N ASP A 59 -4.88 -45.36 13.37
CA ASP A 59 -5.60 -46.56 13.77
C ASP A 59 -5.46 -47.54 12.62
N THR A 60 -4.49 -48.43 12.79
CA THR A 60 -4.21 -49.54 11.88
C THR A 60 -5.33 -50.55 12.07
N THR A 61 -6.43 -50.38 11.35
CA THR A 61 -7.35 -51.48 11.09
C THR A 61 -7.69 -51.52 9.61
N ASP A 62 -7.22 -52.59 8.99
CA ASP A 62 -7.50 -52.99 7.62
C ASP A 62 -9.01 -52.95 7.33
N GLY A 63 -9.42 -52.23 6.30
CA GLY A 63 -10.82 -52.28 5.86
C GLY A 63 -11.23 -51.13 4.96
N ASP A 64 -11.30 -51.43 3.66
CA ASP A 64 -12.06 -50.72 2.65
C ASP A 64 -11.55 -49.33 2.21
N ALA A 65 -10.69 -49.34 1.20
CA ALA A 65 -10.21 -48.17 0.49
C ALA A 65 -11.29 -47.59 -0.46
N SER A 66 -12.43 -47.18 0.09
CA SER A 66 -13.30 -46.20 -0.54
C SER A 66 -13.06 -44.85 0.12
N GLY A 67 -11.89 -44.26 -0.11
CA GLY A 67 -11.58 -42.91 0.34
C GLY A 67 -12.58 -41.94 -0.28
N GLY A 68 -13.58 -41.53 0.49
CA GLY A 68 -14.50 -40.47 0.09
C GLY A 68 -13.70 -39.20 -0.25
N PRO A 69 -14.20 -38.35 -1.17
CA PRO A 69 -13.47 -37.16 -1.58
C PRO A 69 -13.06 -36.35 -0.36
N LEU A 70 -11.77 -35.96 -0.30
CA LEU A 70 -11.25 -35.07 0.73
C LEU A 70 -12.17 -33.85 0.81
N ALA A 71 -12.64 -33.53 2.01
CA ALA A 71 -13.49 -32.38 2.24
C ALA A 71 -12.78 -31.13 1.71
N GLU A 72 -13.36 -30.52 0.68
CA GLU A 72 -12.77 -29.33 0.06
C GLU A 72 -12.96 -28.13 0.98
N ALA A 73 -12.04 -27.16 0.89
CA ALA A 73 -12.21 -25.87 1.56
C ALA A 73 -13.51 -25.17 1.11
N VAL A 74 -14.08 -24.37 2.00
CA VAL A 74 -15.32 -23.62 1.76
C VAL A 74 -15.09 -22.60 0.64
N PRO A 75 -15.94 -22.55 -0.40
CA PRO A 75 -15.81 -21.55 -1.46
C PRO A 75 -16.03 -20.14 -0.91
N CYS A 76 -15.13 -19.23 -1.27
CA CYS A 76 -15.14 -17.84 -0.80
C CYS A 76 -15.30 -16.86 -1.95
N VAL A 77 -16.06 -15.78 -1.71
CA VAL A 77 -15.99 -14.56 -2.50
C VAL A 77 -14.80 -13.72 -2.04
N LEU A 78 -14.21 -12.93 -2.93
CA LEU A 78 -13.17 -11.97 -2.63
C LEU A 78 -13.50 -10.63 -3.28
N GLY A 79 -13.59 -9.57 -2.48
CA GLY A 79 -13.69 -8.19 -2.96
C GLY A 79 -12.32 -7.54 -3.03
N VAL A 80 -12.12 -6.64 -4.00
CA VAL A 80 -10.91 -5.84 -4.18
C VAL A 80 -11.30 -4.38 -4.36
N ASP A 81 -10.66 -3.49 -3.61
CA ASP A 81 -10.78 -2.04 -3.79
C ASP A 81 -9.45 -1.35 -3.40
N GLU A 82 -9.30 -0.08 -3.76
CA GLU A 82 -8.16 0.74 -3.39
C GLU A 82 -8.52 2.00 -2.58
N ALA A 83 -7.49 2.62 -2.02
CA ALA A 83 -7.56 3.91 -1.38
C ALA A 83 -6.31 4.73 -1.67
N GLY A 84 -6.49 6.04 -1.80
CA GLY A 84 -5.37 6.97 -1.91
C GLY A 84 -4.71 6.97 -3.29
N ARG A 85 -5.48 6.90 -4.39
CA ARG A 85 -4.93 7.14 -5.73
C ARG A 85 -4.53 8.61 -5.94
N GLY A 86 -5.37 9.55 -5.51
CA GLY A 86 -5.18 10.99 -5.73
C GLY A 86 -4.19 11.74 -4.81
N PRO A 87 -3.98 11.38 -3.54
CA PRO A 87 -3.08 12.08 -2.63
C PRO A 87 -1.65 12.21 -3.16
N VAL A 88 -1.03 13.35 -2.91
CA VAL A 88 0.42 13.55 -3.09
C VAL A 88 1.20 13.11 -1.85
N LEU A 89 0.56 13.08 -0.68
CA LEU A 89 1.14 12.52 0.55
C LEU A 89 0.56 11.14 0.85
N GLY A 90 1.40 10.24 1.33
CA GLY A 90 1.05 8.92 1.86
C GLY A 90 1.00 7.81 0.81
N PRO A 91 0.81 6.56 1.28
CA PRO A 91 0.77 5.39 0.42
C PRO A 91 -0.54 5.31 -0.37
N MET A 92 -0.50 4.58 -1.48
CA MET A 92 -1.70 4.04 -2.13
C MET A 92 -1.92 2.63 -1.57
N VAL A 93 -3.14 2.31 -1.13
CA VAL A 93 -3.42 1.05 -0.46
C VAL A 93 -4.41 0.24 -1.28
N TYR A 94 -4.05 -0.98 -1.65
CA TYR A 94 -4.99 -1.97 -2.17
C TYR A 94 -5.45 -2.85 -1.04
N GLY A 95 -6.75 -3.13 -0.98
CA GLY A 95 -7.35 -4.01 -0.01
C GLY A 95 -8.06 -5.18 -0.70
N VAL A 96 -8.00 -6.34 -0.06
CA VAL A 96 -8.85 -7.48 -0.38
C VAL A 96 -9.58 -7.95 0.87
N PHE A 97 -10.80 -8.42 0.69
CA PHE A 97 -11.62 -8.99 1.77
C PHE A 97 -12.33 -10.22 1.26
N TYR A 98 -12.29 -11.33 2.01
CA TYR A 98 -12.88 -12.59 1.60
C TYR A 98 -13.72 -13.23 2.70
N ALA A 99 -14.80 -13.90 2.29
CA ALA A 99 -15.76 -14.57 3.16
C ALA A 99 -16.44 -15.73 2.41
N PRO A 100 -17.01 -16.73 3.12
CA PRO A 100 -17.78 -17.81 2.50
C PRO A 100 -18.88 -17.29 1.60
N VAL A 101 -19.04 -17.89 0.41
CA VAL A 101 -20.07 -17.49 -0.57
C VAL A 101 -21.46 -17.44 0.08
N ASP A 102 -21.81 -18.47 0.84
CA ASP A 102 -23.16 -18.62 1.41
C ASP A 102 -23.44 -17.68 2.60
N LEU A 103 -22.41 -17.01 3.13
CA LEU A 103 -22.51 -16.14 4.31
C LEU A 103 -22.21 -14.68 4.00
N ALA A 104 -21.41 -14.39 2.97
CA ALA A 104 -20.83 -13.09 2.71
C ALA A 104 -21.87 -11.96 2.66
N ASP A 105 -22.93 -12.10 1.86
CA ASP A 105 -23.94 -11.06 1.72
C ASP A 105 -24.69 -10.81 3.04
N ALA A 106 -25.22 -11.87 3.68
CA ALA A 106 -25.98 -11.73 4.91
C ALA A 106 -25.13 -11.14 6.06
N LEU A 107 -23.87 -11.57 6.17
CA LEU A 107 -22.95 -11.09 7.21
C LEU A 107 -22.54 -9.63 6.96
N LEU A 108 -22.14 -9.28 5.74
CA LEU A 108 -21.59 -7.95 5.43
C LEU A 108 -22.67 -6.88 5.26
N ARG A 109 -23.92 -7.26 4.93
CA ARG A 109 -25.07 -6.35 4.94
C ARG A 109 -25.72 -6.20 6.32
N GLY A 110 -25.21 -6.90 7.34
CA GLY A 110 -25.76 -6.87 8.70
C GLY A 110 -27.18 -7.45 8.79
N GLU A 111 -27.45 -8.46 7.98
CA GLU A 111 -28.74 -9.17 7.89
C GLU A 111 -28.69 -10.55 8.55
N ALA A 112 -27.49 -11.07 8.85
CA ALA A 112 -27.31 -12.27 9.65
C ALA A 112 -27.95 -12.08 11.06
N PRO A 113 -28.69 -13.07 11.59
CA PRO A 113 -29.37 -12.95 12.88
C PRO A 113 -28.42 -12.62 14.05
N ASP A 114 -27.19 -13.10 13.96
CA ASP A 114 -26.09 -12.94 14.91
C ASP A 114 -24.98 -12.02 14.37
N ALA A 115 -25.31 -11.11 13.44
CA ALA A 115 -24.36 -10.11 12.95
C ALA A 115 -23.75 -9.31 14.10
N ASP A 116 -22.45 -9.01 13.98
CA ASP A 116 -21.78 -8.09 14.91
C ASP A 116 -22.51 -6.73 14.91
N ARG A 117 -22.56 -6.09 16.07
CA ARG A 117 -23.24 -4.82 16.27
C ARG A 117 -22.27 -3.78 16.80
N ASP A 118 -22.49 -2.55 16.37
CA ASP A 118 -21.80 -1.40 16.92
C ASP A 118 -22.12 -1.27 18.41
N ALA A 119 -21.06 -1.15 19.23
CA ALA A 119 -21.19 -1.18 20.68
C ALA A 119 -21.92 0.06 21.25
N VAL A 120 -21.92 1.17 20.50
CA VAL A 120 -22.50 2.45 20.95
C VAL A 120 -23.96 2.57 20.53
N THR A 121 -24.24 2.32 19.26
CA THR A 121 -25.56 2.49 18.64
C THR A 121 -26.41 1.23 18.70
N GLY A 122 -25.80 0.05 18.89
CA GLY A 122 -26.47 -1.25 18.83
C GLY A 122 -26.91 -1.66 17.42
N ALA A 123 -26.63 -0.84 16.40
CA ALA A 123 -26.96 -1.14 15.02
C ALA A 123 -26.11 -2.30 14.49
N PRO A 124 -26.65 -3.20 13.66
CA PRO A 124 -25.84 -4.22 13.00
C PRO A 124 -24.79 -3.54 12.12
N HIS A 125 -23.57 -4.09 12.12
CA HIS A 125 -22.52 -3.62 11.23
C HIS A 125 -22.91 -3.89 9.78
N ARG A 126 -22.73 -2.87 8.93
CA ARG A 126 -23.03 -2.91 7.51
C ARG A 126 -21.88 -2.30 6.73
N PHE A 127 -21.43 -3.00 5.71
CA PHE A 127 -20.50 -2.52 4.73
C PHE A 127 -21.29 -1.94 3.55
N ASP A 128 -21.10 -0.65 3.29
CA ASP A 128 -21.76 0.11 2.24
C ASP A 128 -20.73 1.03 1.53
N ASP A 129 -21.16 1.78 0.51
CA ASP A 129 -20.33 2.73 -0.22
C ASP A 129 -19.54 3.64 0.73
N SER A 130 -18.26 3.80 0.44
CA SER A 130 -17.32 4.53 1.29
C SER A 130 -17.67 6.01 1.49
N LYS A 131 -18.50 6.60 0.62
CA LYS A 131 -19.02 7.98 0.74
C LYS A 131 -20.22 8.07 1.67
N VAL A 132 -20.89 6.95 1.95
CA VAL A 132 -21.99 6.86 2.91
C VAL A 132 -21.45 6.65 4.33
N LEU A 133 -20.38 5.86 4.47
CA LEU A 133 -19.75 5.57 5.76
C LEU A 133 -18.82 6.70 6.20
N SER A 134 -19.01 7.23 7.41
CA SER A 134 -18.07 8.18 8.02
C SER A 134 -16.73 7.52 8.38
N ALA A 135 -15.67 8.31 8.58
CA ALA A 135 -14.36 7.79 8.98
C ALA A 135 -14.43 6.98 10.29
N ALA A 136 -15.17 7.48 11.28
CA ALA A 136 -15.39 6.79 12.55
C ALA A 136 -16.09 5.43 12.35
N VAL A 137 -17.12 5.36 11.51
CA VAL A 137 -17.83 4.10 11.23
C VAL A 137 -16.89 3.10 10.53
N ARG A 138 -16.09 3.55 9.55
CA ARG A 138 -15.09 2.68 8.90
C ARG A 138 -14.07 2.15 9.91
N SER A 139 -13.59 3.01 10.82
CA SER A 139 -12.67 2.61 11.89
C SER A 139 -13.27 1.54 12.80
N THR A 140 -14.52 1.71 13.25
CA THR A 140 -15.21 0.70 14.06
C THR A 140 -15.41 -0.63 13.31
N LEU A 141 -15.78 -0.58 12.03
CA LEU A 141 -15.90 -1.79 11.20
C LEU A 141 -14.56 -2.52 11.11
N MET A 142 -13.47 -1.79 10.84
CA MET A 142 -12.13 -2.35 10.78
C MET A 142 -11.68 -2.93 12.13
N ALA A 143 -11.96 -2.24 13.23
CA ALA A 143 -11.69 -2.72 14.58
C ALA A 143 -12.44 -4.03 14.87
N THR A 144 -13.70 -4.14 14.45
CA THR A 144 -14.48 -5.38 14.60
C THR A 144 -13.93 -6.52 13.75
N VAL A 145 -13.54 -6.27 12.50
CA VAL A 145 -12.91 -7.27 11.63
C VAL A 145 -11.61 -7.81 12.25
N CYS A 146 -10.87 -6.96 12.98
CA CYS A 146 -9.63 -7.36 13.66
C CYS A 146 -9.86 -7.98 15.07
N ARG A 147 -11.06 -7.86 15.64
CA ARG A 147 -11.33 -8.24 17.02
C ARG A 147 -11.65 -9.72 17.15
N SER A 148 -10.77 -10.46 17.82
CA SER A 148 -11.00 -11.86 18.20
C SER A 148 -12.36 -12.07 18.85
N GLY A 149 -13.07 -13.10 18.41
CA GLY A 149 -14.41 -13.46 18.88
C GLY A 149 -15.56 -12.71 18.19
N SER A 150 -15.30 -11.71 17.34
CA SER A 150 -16.32 -11.18 16.45
C SER A 150 -16.70 -12.21 15.38
N LYS A 151 -17.94 -12.11 14.86
CA LYS A 151 -18.40 -12.97 13.77
C LYS A 151 -17.60 -12.70 12.50
N LEU A 152 -17.32 -11.43 12.22
CA LEU A 152 -16.49 -11.00 11.10
C LEU A 152 -15.09 -11.61 11.16
N HIS A 153 -14.38 -11.46 12.28
CA HIS A 153 -13.05 -12.05 12.48
C HIS A 153 -13.05 -13.58 12.35
N SER A 154 -14.11 -14.24 12.80
CA SER A 154 -14.18 -15.71 12.82
C SER A 154 -14.58 -16.33 11.49
N ASN A 155 -15.08 -15.55 10.53
CA ASN A 155 -15.61 -16.05 9.26
C ASN A 155 -15.01 -15.37 8.03
N CYS A 156 -14.27 -14.28 8.21
CA CYS A 156 -13.72 -13.50 7.12
C CYS A 156 -12.21 -13.33 7.31
N GLY A 157 -11.50 -13.11 6.21
CA GLY A 157 -10.15 -12.60 6.25
C GLY A 157 -9.97 -11.44 5.29
N TRP A 158 -8.86 -10.75 5.44
CA TRP A 158 -8.55 -9.58 4.64
C TRP A 158 -7.04 -9.45 4.49
N ALA A 159 -6.63 -8.70 3.48
CA ALA A 159 -5.25 -8.34 3.29
C ALA A 159 -5.16 -6.96 2.65
N VAL A 160 -4.05 -6.28 2.85
CA VAL A 160 -3.76 -4.99 2.23
C VAL A 160 -2.34 -4.96 1.72
N GLU A 161 -2.12 -4.20 0.66
CA GLU A 161 -0.81 -3.84 0.15
C GLU A 161 -0.69 -2.33 0.13
N LEU A 162 0.30 -1.81 0.83
CA LEU A 162 0.61 -0.39 0.88
C LEU A 162 1.75 -0.13 -0.10
N LEU A 163 1.45 0.55 -1.20
CA LEU A 163 2.43 1.09 -2.13
C LEU A 163 2.93 2.43 -1.59
N SER A 164 4.19 2.49 -1.16
CA SER A 164 4.78 3.69 -0.59
C SER A 164 4.91 4.79 -1.65
N ALA A 165 4.91 6.05 -1.22
CA ALA A 165 5.10 7.16 -2.14
C ALA A 165 6.47 7.12 -2.86
N ARG A 166 7.49 6.61 -2.16
CA ARG A 166 8.82 6.34 -2.73
C ARG A 166 8.76 5.32 -3.85
N ASP A 167 8.15 4.16 -3.62
CA ASP A 167 8.16 3.08 -4.61
C ASP A 167 7.24 3.40 -5.79
N ILE A 168 6.13 4.11 -5.54
CA ILE A 168 5.31 4.69 -6.61
C ILE A 168 6.14 5.63 -7.48
N GLY A 169 6.88 6.55 -6.86
CA GLY A 169 7.76 7.48 -7.56
C GLY A 169 8.86 6.77 -8.36
N ALA A 170 9.52 5.78 -7.76
CA ALA A 170 10.55 4.98 -8.40
C ALA A 170 10.02 4.21 -9.62
N GLY A 171 8.81 3.65 -9.52
CA GLY A 171 8.14 3.01 -10.66
C GLY A 171 7.80 4.03 -11.74
N MET A 172 7.12 5.12 -11.39
CA MET A 172 6.64 6.11 -12.38
C MET A 172 7.76 6.88 -13.09
N MET A 173 8.93 7.00 -12.45
CA MET A 173 10.12 7.64 -13.04
C MET A 173 11.11 6.61 -13.61
N SER A 174 10.72 5.33 -13.69
CA SER A 174 11.54 4.31 -14.34
C SER A 174 11.68 4.59 -15.84
N PRO A 175 12.86 4.39 -16.45
CA PRO A 175 13.04 4.55 -17.89
C PRO A 175 12.16 3.59 -18.72
N THR A 176 11.67 2.50 -18.10
CA THR A 176 10.77 1.55 -18.76
C THR A 176 9.30 1.98 -18.62
N ALA A 177 8.85 2.86 -19.54
CA ALA A 177 7.52 3.47 -19.53
C ALA A 177 6.34 2.49 -19.33
N ALA A 178 6.46 1.25 -19.80
CA ALA A 178 5.38 0.25 -19.75
C ALA A 178 5.25 -0.48 -18.39
N ALA A 179 6.35 -0.71 -17.68
CA ALA A 179 6.33 -1.41 -16.39
C ALA A 179 6.13 -0.46 -15.21
N GLY A 180 6.51 0.82 -15.38
CA GLY A 180 6.56 1.80 -14.30
C GLY A 180 5.26 2.57 -14.02
N ASN A 181 4.29 2.59 -14.94
CA ASN A 181 3.10 3.43 -14.75
C ASN A 181 2.20 2.94 -13.60
N LEU A 182 1.45 3.86 -13.00
CA LEU A 182 0.62 3.60 -11.82
C LEU A 182 -0.41 2.47 -12.04
N ASN A 183 -0.95 2.32 -13.25
CA ASN A 183 -1.92 1.28 -13.58
C ASN A 183 -1.27 -0.11 -13.67
N ALA A 184 0.02 -0.20 -14.01
CA ALA A 184 0.79 -1.44 -13.95
C ALA A 184 1.03 -1.86 -12.51
N GLN A 185 1.51 -0.93 -11.67
CA GLN A 185 1.70 -1.13 -10.23
C GLN A 185 0.38 -1.56 -9.55
N ALA A 186 -0.71 -0.88 -9.87
CA ALA A 186 -2.07 -1.20 -9.41
C ALA A 186 -2.48 -2.66 -9.69
N ALA A 187 -2.29 -3.08 -10.93
CA ALA A 187 -2.65 -4.42 -11.35
C ALA A 187 -1.75 -5.48 -10.70
N GLU A 188 -0.46 -5.17 -10.51
CA GLU A 188 0.48 -6.06 -9.83
C GLU A 188 0.12 -6.25 -8.36
N SER A 189 -0.19 -5.18 -7.62
CA SER A 189 -0.65 -5.26 -6.22
C SER A 189 -1.93 -6.08 -6.09
N THR A 190 -2.90 -5.86 -6.97
CA THR A 190 -4.15 -6.66 -6.98
C THR A 190 -3.85 -8.14 -7.22
N VAL A 191 -3.00 -8.47 -8.20
CA VAL A 191 -2.61 -9.84 -8.50
C VAL A 191 -1.82 -10.46 -7.34
N GLY A 192 -0.92 -9.69 -6.72
CA GLY A 192 -0.12 -10.10 -5.56
C GLY A 192 -1.00 -10.49 -4.38
N LEU A 193 -1.96 -9.65 -4.01
CA LEU A 193 -2.92 -9.91 -2.93
C LEU A 193 -3.76 -11.16 -3.19
N ILE A 194 -4.34 -11.31 -4.39
CA ILE A 194 -5.15 -12.49 -4.74
C ILE A 194 -4.31 -13.76 -4.66
N ARG A 195 -3.09 -13.76 -5.23
CA ARG A 195 -2.15 -14.89 -5.12
C ARG A 195 -1.81 -15.20 -3.67
N GLY A 196 -1.56 -14.18 -2.86
CA GLY A 196 -1.25 -14.34 -1.45
C GLY A 196 -2.38 -14.99 -0.66
N VAL A 197 -3.64 -14.66 -0.96
CA VAL A 197 -4.82 -15.30 -0.35
C VAL A 197 -4.94 -16.77 -0.79
N LEU A 198 -4.82 -17.04 -2.09
CA LEU A 198 -4.86 -18.41 -2.63
C LEU A 198 -3.75 -19.30 -2.03
N ALA A 199 -2.52 -18.78 -1.94
CA ALA A 199 -1.37 -19.49 -1.39
C ALA A 199 -1.53 -19.85 0.10
N ARG A 200 -2.42 -19.16 0.82
CA ARG A 200 -2.76 -19.45 2.22
C ARG A 200 -3.86 -20.52 2.36
N GLY A 201 -4.26 -21.16 1.26
CA GLY A 201 -5.21 -22.28 1.27
C GLY A 201 -6.68 -21.88 1.22
N VAL A 202 -6.98 -20.59 1.03
CA VAL A 202 -8.36 -20.10 0.86
C VAL A 202 -8.85 -20.47 -0.54
N ARG A 203 -9.99 -21.15 -0.61
CA ARG A 203 -10.64 -21.48 -1.90
C ARG A 203 -11.49 -20.30 -2.39
N VAL A 204 -10.83 -19.33 -3.00
CA VAL A 204 -11.53 -18.25 -3.71
C VAL A 204 -12.16 -18.79 -4.99
N THR A 205 -13.43 -18.49 -5.23
CA THR A 205 -14.15 -18.87 -6.46
C THR A 205 -14.61 -17.66 -7.28
N ASP A 206 -15.00 -16.59 -6.60
CA ASP A 206 -15.59 -15.40 -7.20
C ASP A 206 -14.81 -14.17 -6.73
N VAL A 207 -14.38 -13.34 -7.67
CA VAL A 207 -13.62 -12.11 -7.38
C VAL A 207 -14.37 -10.92 -7.96
N TYR A 208 -14.64 -9.94 -7.10
CA TYR A 208 -15.27 -8.68 -7.48
C TYR A 208 -14.25 -7.55 -7.28
N VAL A 209 -14.06 -6.71 -8.30
CA VAL A 209 -13.01 -5.68 -8.30
C VAL A 209 -13.63 -4.33 -8.65
N ASP A 210 -13.40 -3.32 -7.80
CA ASP A 210 -13.70 -1.95 -8.20
C ASP A 210 -12.67 -1.43 -9.20
N THR A 211 -13.10 -0.54 -10.09
CA THR A 211 -12.19 0.12 -11.00
C THR A 211 -12.64 1.53 -11.33
N VAL A 212 -11.67 2.44 -11.40
CA VAL A 212 -11.85 3.78 -11.96
C VAL A 212 -11.86 3.73 -13.50
N GLY A 213 -11.15 2.77 -14.09
CA GLY A 213 -10.91 2.65 -15.54
C GLY A 213 -11.97 1.85 -16.30
N PRO A 214 -11.70 1.52 -17.59
CA PRO A 214 -12.54 0.64 -18.38
C PRO A 214 -12.55 -0.79 -17.82
N PRO A 215 -13.70 -1.34 -17.40
CA PRO A 215 -13.71 -2.64 -16.73
C PRO A 215 -13.27 -3.82 -17.61
N ALA A 216 -13.61 -3.79 -18.90
CA ALA A 216 -13.38 -4.92 -19.79
C ALA A 216 -11.90 -5.26 -20.02
N SER A 217 -11.02 -4.27 -20.14
CA SER A 217 -9.58 -4.51 -20.31
C SER A 217 -8.96 -5.05 -19.04
N TYR A 218 -9.36 -4.51 -17.88
CA TYR A 218 -8.85 -4.95 -16.61
C TYR A 218 -9.33 -6.35 -16.24
N GLN A 219 -10.60 -6.66 -16.49
CA GLN A 219 -11.16 -8.01 -16.29
C GLN A 219 -10.41 -9.05 -17.11
N LYS A 220 -10.24 -8.83 -18.42
CA LYS A 220 -9.47 -9.74 -19.29
C LYS A 220 -8.03 -9.95 -18.79
N LYS A 221 -7.40 -8.89 -18.27
CA LYS A 221 -6.05 -8.97 -17.69
C LYS A 221 -6.05 -9.91 -16.47
N LEU A 222 -7.00 -9.74 -15.54
CA LEU A 222 -7.11 -10.57 -14.35
C LEU A 222 -7.51 -12.02 -14.67
N GLU A 223 -8.46 -12.24 -15.58
CA GLU A 223 -8.86 -13.57 -16.05
C GLU A 223 -7.68 -14.35 -16.64
N ARG A 224 -6.73 -13.65 -17.31
CA ARG A 224 -5.49 -14.27 -17.79
C ARG A 224 -4.57 -14.70 -16.66
N TYR A 225 -4.49 -13.94 -15.56
CA TYR A 225 -3.71 -14.33 -14.40
C TYR A 225 -4.36 -15.49 -13.62
N PHE A 226 -5.68 -15.54 -13.61
CA PHE A 226 -6.46 -16.48 -12.80
C PHE A 226 -7.57 -17.17 -13.60
N PRO A 227 -7.24 -18.06 -14.55
CA PRO A 227 -8.22 -18.69 -15.44
C PRO A 227 -9.25 -19.58 -14.72
N GLY A 228 -9.00 -19.95 -13.45
CA GLY A 228 -9.92 -20.75 -12.63
C GLY A 228 -10.91 -19.95 -11.78
N LEU A 229 -10.82 -18.61 -11.77
CA LEU A 229 -11.67 -17.74 -10.95
C LEU A 229 -12.75 -17.06 -11.80
N ARG A 230 -13.94 -16.88 -11.24
CA ARG A 230 -14.98 -16.03 -11.83
C ARG A 230 -14.74 -14.58 -11.43
N ILE A 231 -14.19 -13.79 -12.35
CA ILE A 231 -13.81 -12.40 -12.07
C ILE A 231 -14.81 -11.44 -12.68
N THR A 232 -15.33 -10.53 -11.87
CA THR A 232 -16.18 -9.41 -12.31
C THR A 232 -15.49 -8.11 -11.93
N VAL A 233 -15.14 -7.31 -12.93
CA VAL A 233 -14.66 -5.94 -12.72
C VAL A 233 -15.78 -4.99 -13.07
N SER A 234 -16.07 -4.02 -12.19
CA SER A 234 -17.12 -3.02 -12.44
C SER A 234 -16.80 -1.71 -11.76
N LYS A 235 -17.38 -0.62 -12.24
CA LYS A 235 -17.30 0.69 -11.57
C LYS A 235 -18.26 0.73 -10.39
N LYS A 236 -17.88 1.40 -9.30
CA LYS A 236 -18.68 1.49 -8.07
C LYS A 236 -19.02 0.12 -7.50
N ALA A 237 -18.09 -0.82 -7.62
CA ALA A 237 -18.28 -2.18 -7.15
C ALA A 237 -18.49 -2.22 -5.62
N ASP A 238 -17.93 -1.26 -4.88
CA ASP A 238 -18.16 -1.06 -3.44
C ASP A 238 -19.64 -0.84 -3.10
N SER A 239 -20.38 -0.12 -3.94
CA SER A 239 -21.83 0.08 -3.78
C SER A 239 -22.70 -1.13 -4.15
N ILE A 240 -22.13 -2.12 -4.85
CA ILE A 240 -22.86 -3.29 -5.39
C ILE A 240 -22.57 -4.54 -4.56
N TYR A 241 -21.28 -4.79 -4.30
CA TYR A 241 -20.77 -6.01 -3.69
C TYR A 241 -20.23 -5.72 -2.28
N PRO A 242 -20.85 -6.25 -1.21
CA PRO A 242 -20.45 -5.97 0.17
C PRO A 242 -19.02 -6.38 0.49
N CYS A 243 -18.50 -7.44 -0.15
CA CYS A 243 -17.10 -7.83 -0.02
C CYS A 243 -16.14 -6.77 -0.57
N VAL A 244 -16.52 -6.03 -1.61
CA VAL A 244 -15.74 -4.91 -2.14
C VAL A 244 -15.83 -3.71 -1.20
N SER A 245 -17.01 -3.40 -0.65
CA SER A 245 -17.12 -2.39 0.41
C SER A 245 -16.26 -2.73 1.63
N ALA A 246 -16.22 -4.00 2.05
CA ALA A 246 -15.35 -4.43 3.15
C ALA A 246 -13.85 -4.26 2.82
N ALA A 247 -13.44 -4.61 1.61
CA ALA A 247 -12.08 -4.33 1.12
C ALA A 247 -11.77 -2.82 1.11
N SER A 248 -12.74 -2.00 0.70
CA SER A 248 -12.69 -0.54 0.72
C SER A 248 -12.41 0.00 2.12
N VAL A 249 -13.13 -0.50 3.12
CA VAL A 249 -12.94 -0.11 4.53
C VAL A 249 -11.52 -0.44 4.97
N CYS A 250 -11.03 -1.66 4.71
CA CYS A 250 -9.66 -2.05 5.04
C CYS A 250 -8.63 -1.12 4.37
N ALA A 251 -8.76 -0.87 3.07
CA ALA A 251 -7.84 0.00 2.34
C ALA A 251 -7.85 1.45 2.87
N LYS A 252 -9.03 2.03 3.05
CA LYS A 252 -9.19 3.43 3.48
C LYS A 252 -8.74 3.66 4.92
N VAL A 253 -9.13 2.79 5.85
CA VAL A 253 -8.70 2.92 7.25
C VAL A 253 -7.18 2.74 7.38
N THR A 254 -6.61 1.73 6.71
CA THR A 254 -5.15 1.53 6.71
C THR A 254 -4.44 2.75 6.11
N ARG A 255 -4.94 3.32 5.00
CA ARG A 255 -4.39 4.53 4.39
C ARG A 255 -4.46 5.73 5.34
N ASP A 256 -5.62 5.96 5.96
CA ASP A 256 -5.86 7.10 6.86
C ASP A 256 -4.91 7.03 8.07
N VAL A 257 -4.80 5.86 8.71
CA VAL A 257 -3.88 5.65 9.84
C VAL A 257 -2.42 5.74 9.40
N ALA A 258 -2.06 5.22 8.23
CA ALA A 258 -0.69 5.34 7.70
C ALA A 258 -0.29 6.81 7.49
N LEU A 259 -1.21 7.66 7.01
CA LEU A 259 -0.98 9.11 6.92
C LEU A 259 -0.74 9.73 8.30
N GLU A 260 -1.51 9.35 9.31
CA GLU A 260 -1.31 9.86 10.67
C GLU A 260 0.05 9.44 11.26
N VAL A 261 0.47 8.19 11.06
CA VAL A 261 1.79 7.68 11.52
C VAL A 261 2.93 8.43 10.83
N LEU A 262 2.84 8.63 9.50
CA LEU A 262 3.84 9.38 8.75
C LEU A 262 3.92 10.84 9.24
N TYR A 263 2.79 11.48 9.51
CA TYR A 263 2.76 12.83 10.06
C TYR A 263 3.35 12.92 11.48
N LYS A 264 3.10 11.91 12.31
CA LYS A 264 3.57 11.87 13.70
C LYS A 264 5.10 12.02 13.79
N ARG A 265 5.85 11.43 12.86
CA ARG A 265 7.31 11.62 12.75
C ARG A 265 7.70 13.10 12.66
N TYR A 266 6.94 13.90 11.93
CA TYR A 266 7.17 15.35 11.81
C TYR A 266 6.75 16.10 13.06
N ALA A 267 5.59 15.75 13.63
CA ALA A 267 5.11 16.35 14.87
C ALA A 267 6.11 16.14 16.03
N ASP A 268 6.67 14.94 16.16
CA ASP A 268 7.65 14.60 17.18
C ASP A 268 8.97 15.36 16.96
N ALA A 269 9.46 15.46 15.71
CA ALA A 269 10.65 16.25 15.38
C ALA A 269 10.48 17.75 15.69
N LEU A 270 9.31 18.31 15.39
CA LEU A 270 8.96 19.70 15.75
C LEU A 270 8.90 19.89 17.27
N ALA A 271 8.26 18.97 18.00
CA ALA A 271 8.15 19.04 19.46
C ALA A 271 9.52 18.96 20.15
N THR A 272 10.47 18.18 19.63
CA THR A 272 11.84 18.16 20.17
C THR A 272 12.60 19.48 19.94
N THR A 273 12.28 20.20 18.86
CA THR A 273 12.91 21.49 18.53
C THR A 273 12.28 22.64 19.32
N GLU A 274 10.95 22.68 19.43
CA GLU A 274 10.20 23.72 20.16
C GLU A 274 10.18 23.49 21.68
N GLY A 275 10.28 22.24 22.14
CA GLY A 275 10.38 21.90 23.56
C GLY A 275 11.65 22.44 24.24
N ALA A 276 12.70 22.72 23.45
CA ALA A 276 13.86 23.49 23.92
C ALA A 276 13.57 25.00 24.04
N ALA A 277 12.49 25.49 23.44
CA ALA A 277 12.09 26.89 23.37
C ALA A 277 10.65 27.12 23.87
N GLY A 278 10.32 26.59 25.06
CA GLY A 278 9.20 27.09 25.87
C GLY A 278 7.87 26.37 25.69
N ALA A 279 7.54 25.55 26.69
CA ALA A 279 6.28 24.82 26.85
C ALA A 279 5.06 25.72 27.17
N ALA A 280 4.83 26.77 26.39
CA ALA A 280 3.71 27.70 26.58
C ALA A 280 2.72 27.62 25.40
N GLY A 281 1.82 26.66 25.48
CA GLY A 281 0.65 26.55 24.60
C GLY A 281 0.69 25.27 23.80
N ALA A 282 0.05 24.22 24.32
CA ALA A 282 -0.32 23.01 23.59
C ALA A 282 -1.37 23.33 22.51
N ALA A 283 -1.01 24.21 21.57
CA ALA A 283 -1.73 24.39 20.33
C ALA A 283 -1.55 23.09 19.57
N THR A 284 -2.65 22.35 19.41
CA THR A 284 -2.75 21.11 18.64
C THR A 284 -1.89 21.24 17.39
N THR A 285 -0.79 20.48 17.29
CA THR A 285 0.13 20.60 16.17
C THR A 285 -0.68 20.42 14.88
N PRO A 286 -0.75 21.43 14.00
CA PRO A 286 -1.72 21.42 12.91
C PRO A 286 -1.40 20.30 11.93
N SER A 287 -2.31 19.33 11.81
CA SER A 287 -2.25 18.23 10.84
C SER A 287 -1.94 18.73 9.43
N TRP A 288 -1.22 17.91 8.65
CA TRP A 288 -0.97 18.14 7.22
C TRP A 288 -2.20 17.91 6.32
N GLY A 289 -3.36 17.62 6.89
CA GLY A 289 -4.60 17.40 6.16
C GLY A 289 -4.69 16.02 5.52
N SER A 290 -5.50 15.92 4.47
CA SER A 290 -5.89 14.64 3.83
C SER A 290 -4.82 14.03 2.90
N GLY A 291 -3.74 14.77 2.63
CA GLY A 291 -2.74 14.43 1.63
C GLY A 291 -3.15 14.72 0.18
N TYR A 292 -4.40 15.14 -0.09
CA TYR A 292 -4.81 15.57 -1.43
C TYR A 292 -4.37 17.01 -1.72
N PRO A 293 -3.94 17.33 -2.95
CA PRO A 293 -3.61 18.70 -3.35
C PRO A 293 -4.78 19.70 -3.22
N SER A 294 -6.02 19.22 -3.19
CA SER A 294 -7.21 20.05 -2.95
C SER A 294 -7.38 20.49 -1.49
N ASP A 295 -6.73 19.83 -0.53
CA ASP A 295 -6.72 20.26 0.87
C ASP A 295 -5.71 21.40 1.04
N ALA A 296 -6.21 22.57 1.42
CA ALA A 296 -5.39 23.75 1.68
C ALA A 296 -4.33 23.50 2.77
N ARG A 297 -4.60 22.62 3.74
CA ARG A 297 -3.62 22.25 4.77
C ARG A 297 -2.48 21.42 4.18
N CYS A 298 -2.78 20.52 3.25
CA CYS A 298 -1.77 19.71 2.56
C CYS A 298 -0.85 20.60 1.72
N THR A 299 -1.40 21.47 0.89
CA THR A 299 -0.58 22.36 0.06
C THR A 299 0.20 23.39 0.88
N ALA A 300 -0.36 23.87 2.00
CA ALA A 300 0.38 24.73 2.94
C ALA A 300 1.53 23.97 3.61
N TRP A 301 1.31 22.73 4.04
CA TRP A 301 2.35 21.89 4.65
C TRP A 301 3.46 21.59 3.66
N LEU A 302 3.13 21.21 2.41
CA LEU A 302 4.11 20.93 1.36
C LEU A 302 5.05 22.13 1.15
N ARG A 303 4.49 23.32 0.93
CA ARG A 303 5.30 24.55 0.73
C ARG A 303 6.17 24.88 1.93
N ARG A 304 5.64 24.72 3.14
CA ARG A 304 6.37 25.04 4.38
C ARG A 304 7.52 24.07 4.66
N ASN A 305 7.37 22.80 4.29
CA ASN A 305 8.31 21.73 4.64
C ASN A 305 9.11 21.21 3.43
N MET A 306 9.12 21.94 2.32
CA MET A 306 9.95 21.59 1.17
C MET A 306 11.40 21.96 1.46
N HIS A 307 12.28 20.96 1.48
CA HIS A 307 13.71 21.18 1.52
C HIS A 307 14.18 21.76 0.17
N PRO A 308 15.03 22.81 0.15
CA PRO A 308 15.44 23.49 -1.09
C PRO A 308 16.08 22.58 -2.15
N LEU A 309 16.86 21.59 -1.71
CA LEU A 309 17.51 20.60 -2.58
C LEU A 309 16.71 19.30 -2.73
N PHE A 310 16.42 18.61 -1.61
CA PHE A 310 15.81 17.27 -1.63
C PHE A 310 14.28 17.23 -1.70
N GLY A 311 13.57 18.35 -1.54
CA GLY A 311 12.11 18.35 -1.43
C GLY A 311 11.63 17.74 -0.12
N TRP A 312 10.86 16.65 -0.18
CA TRP A 312 10.23 16.01 0.99
C TRP A 312 10.79 14.60 1.26
N GLY A 313 10.27 13.96 2.30
CA GLY A 313 10.65 12.60 2.67
C GLY A 313 9.89 11.51 1.89
N PRO A 314 10.03 10.24 2.32
CA PRO A 314 9.42 9.07 1.68
C PRO A 314 7.89 9.05 1.71
N GLU A 315 7.26 9.98 2.44
CA GLU A 315 5.82 10.18 2.45
C GLU A 315 5.29 10.92 1.22
N CYS A 316 6.12 11.62 0.44
CA CYS A 316 5.69 12.44 -0.68
C CYS A 316 5.88 11.75 -2.03
N ARG A 317 4.87 11.82 -2.90
CA ARG A 317 4.90 11.26 -4.25
C ARG A 317 5.49 12.28 -5.21
N PHE A 318 6.80 12.22 -5.42
CA PHE A 318 7.51 13.13 -6.32
C PHE A 318 7.05 13.05 -7.78
N SER A 319 6.44 11.95 -8.20
CA SER A 319 5.89 11.80 -9.55
C SER A 319 4.55 12.52 -9.77
N TRP A 320 3.93 13.10 -8.73
CA TRP A 320 2.70 13.89 -8.87
C TRP A 320 3.05 15.30 -9.31
N SER A 321 2.24 15.87 -10.21
CA SER A 321 2.43 17.24 -10.71
C SER A 321 2.55 18.25 -9.58
N THR A 322 1.76 18.12 -8.50
CA THR A 322 1.84 19.02 -7.35
C THR A 322 3.24 19.09 -6.72
N ALA A 323 3.93 17.95 -6.58
CA ALA A 323 5.29 17.92 -6.04
C ALA A 323 6.31 18.43 -7.07
N LYS A 324 6.17 17.99 -8.32
CA LYS A 324 7.01 18.40 -9.44
C LYS A 324 6.99 19.92 -9.67
N ASP A 325 5.80 20.50 -9.84
CA ASP A 325 5.59 21.93 -10.07
C ASP A 325 6.15 22.78 -8.92
N MET A 326 6.03 22.28 -7.67
CA MET A 326 6.57 22.97 -6.51
C MET A 326 8.10 23.02 -6.50
N LEU A 327 8.77 21.94 -6.92
CA LEU A 327 10.22 21.88 -7.04
C LEU A 327 10.74 22.72 -8.23
N GLU A 328 10.04 22.68 -9.37
CA GLU A 328 10.42 23.40 -10.59
C GLU A 328 10.27 24.93 -10.45
N ASP A 329 9.22 25.40 -9.76
CA ASP A 329 9.02 26.83 -9.48
C ASP A 329 9.88 27.30 -8.29
N SER A 330 11.19 27.07 -8.42
CA SER A 330 12.24 27.39 -7.45
C SER A 330 12.22 28.86 -7.00
N LYS A 331 11.92 29.79 -7.92
CA LYS A 331 11.81 31.23 -7.64
C LYS A 331 10.70 31.55 -6.64
N LYS A 332 9.59 30.81 -6.69
CA LYS A 332 8.43 31.03 -5.83
C LYS A 332 8.52 30.22 -4.53
N ASN A 333 9.03 28.99 -4.61
CA ASN A 333 8.97 28.04 -3.51
C ASN A 333 10.30 27.85 -2.78
N GLY A 334 11.38 28.51 -3.21
CA GLY A 334 12.69 28.46 -2.55
C GLY A 334 13.54 27.23 -2.90
N GLY A 335 13.25 26.58 -4.02
CA GLY A 335 14.07 25.48 -4.55
C GLY A 335 15.43 25.96 -5.06
N VAL A 336 16.40 25.05 -5.15
CA VAL A 336 17.70 25.31 -5.77
C VAL A 336 17.65 24.84 -7.22
N GLN A 337 18.03 25.69 -8.18
CA GLN A 337 18.23 25.23 -9.56
C GLN A 337 19.52 24.42 -9.65
N VAL A 338 19.42 23.24 -10.25
CA VAL A 338 20.54 22.33 -10.46
C VAL A 338 20.71 22.15 -11.96
N ASP A 339 21.83 22.59 -12.49
CA ASP A 339 22.22 22.31 -13.87
C ASP A 339 22.80 20.90 -13.91
N TRP A 340 22.04 19.96 -14.48
CA TRP A 340 22.55 18.63 -14.75
C TRP A 340 23.28 18.66 -16.10
N PRO A 341 24.60 18.40 -16.15
CA PRO A 341 25.30 18.42 -17.42
C PRO A 341 24.75 17.30 -18.32
N GLU A 342 24.27 17.66 -19.51
CA GLU A 342 23.86 16.75 -20.57
C GLU A 342 24.93 16.70 -21.67
N PRO A 343 25.15 15.54 -22.33
CA PRO A 343 26.03 15.47 -23.49
C PRO A 343 25.49 16.36 -24.59
N ASP A 344 26.37 17.19 -25.19
CA ASP A 344 26.05 17.79 -26.48
C ASP A 344 25.76 16.66 -27.48
N GLU A 345 24.80 16.84 -28.41
CA GLU A 345 24.39 15.80 -29.38
C GLU A 345 25.56 15.19 -30.16
N ASP A 346 26.66 15.93 -30.29
CA ASP A 346 27.89 15.53 -31.00
C ASP A 346 28.94 14.85 -30.11
N THR A 347 28.76 14.80 -28.78
CA THR A 347 29.71 14.19 -27.85
C THR A 347 29.34 12.73 -27.62
N PRO A 348 30.18 11.76 -28.03
CA PRO A 348 29.94 10.34 -27.71
C PRO A 348 29.77 10.16 -26.20
N ASP A 349 28.83 9.31 -25.76
CA ASP A 349 28.58 9.04 -24.32
C ASP A 349 29.85 8.70 -23.53
N ASN A 350 30.84 8.11 -24.21
CA ASN A 350 32.14 7.72 -23.69
C ASN A 350 33.18 8.87 -23.63
N GLU A 351 32.96 9.99 -24.31
CA GLU A 351 33.75 11.23 -24.21
C GLU A 351 33.07 12.29 -23.34
N PHE A 352 31.80 12.10 -22.98
CA PHE A 352 31.07 13.00 -22.10
C PHE A 352 31.67 12.96 -20.68
N ALA A 353 32.60 13.88 -20.43
CA ALA A 353 33.42 13.97 -19.24
C ALA A 353 32.67 14.52 -18.01
N VAL A 354 31.44 14.06 -17.78
CA VAL A 354 30.85 14.17 -16.45
C VAL A 354 31.50 13.07 -15.64
N THR A 355 32.51 13.45 -14.86
CA THR A 355 33.14 12.62 -13.84
C THR A 355 32.03 11.83 -13.15
N ARG A 356 32.02 10.50 -13.34
CA ARG A 356 30.95 9.69 -12.79
C ARG A 356 31.00 9.87 -11.29
N MET A 357 29.85 9.91 -10.61
CA MET A 357 29.86 10.06 -9.15
C MET A 357 30.71 8.96 -8.48
N THR A 358 30.80 7.77 -9.10
CA THR A 358 31.71 6.68 -8.74
C THR A 358 33.18 7.11 -8.68
N ASP A 359 33.62 7.99 -9.57
CA ASP A 359 35.01 8.46 -9.67
C ASP A 359 35.40 9.35 -8.47
N PHE A 360 34.43 10.03 -7.82
CA PHE A 360 34.69 10.76 -6.58
C PHE A 360 34.98 9.84 -5.40
N PHE A 361 34.41 8.63 -5.40
CA PHE A 361 34.58 7.67 -4.31
C PHE A 361 35.87 6.86 -4.45
N THR A 362 36.35 6.61 -5.67
CA THR A 362 37.61 5.88 -5.92
C THR A 362 38.83 6.64 -5.41
N ALA A 363 38.84 7.98 -5.50
CA ALA A 363 39.96 8.80 -5.02
C ALA A 363 40.26 8.58 -3.51
N SER A 364 39.25 8.24 -2.71
CA SER A 364 39.42 7.93 -1.29
C SER A 364 39.91 6.51 -1.01
N ALA A 365 39.56 5.54 -1.89
CA ALA A 365 40.00 4.15 -1.76
C ALA A 365 41.46 3.98 -2.25
N ALA A 366 41.81 4.60 -3.38
CA ALA A 366 43.16 4.57 -3.93
C ALA A 366 44.19 5.21 -2.97
N ALA A 367 43.80 6.21 -2.20
CA ALA A 367 44.68 6.82 -1.19
C ALA A 367 44.99 5.89 0.00
N LYS A 368 44.21 4.83 0.23
CA LYS A 368 44.43 3.89 1.34
C LYS A 368 45.16 2.61 0.94
N ASN A 369 45.05 2.18 -0.32
CA ASN A 369 45.50 0.86 -0.76
C ASN A 369 46.54 0.92 -1.88
N ALA A 370 47.40 1.94 -1.91
CA ALA A 370 48.44 2.10 -2.94
C ALA A 370 49.46 0.94 -3.02
N ASP A 371 49.39 -0.06 -2.15
CA ASP A 371 50.31 -1.20 -2.09
C ASP A 371 49.69 -2.56 -2.49
N ASP A 372 48.40 -2.67 -2.85
CA ASP A 372 47.82 -3.94 -3.32
C ASP A 372 47.21 -3.79 -4.72
N GLU A 373 47.85 -4.42 -5.72
CA GLU A 373 47.48 -4.43 -7.14
C GLU A 373 46.29 -5.34 -7.49
N ASP A 374 45.60 -5.93 -6.51
CA ASP A 374 44.45 -6.76 -6.79
C ASP A 374 43.22 -5.90 -7.04
N VAL A 375 42.72 -5.98 -8.28
CA VAL A 375 41.53 -5.32 -8.83
C VAL A 375 40.36 -5.46 -7.85
N VAL A 376 40.20 -4.46 -6.98
CA VAL A 376 39.14 -4.45 -5.99
C VAL A 376 37.85 -4.12 -6.73
N ASP A 377 36.91 -5.07 -6.78
CA ASP A 377 35.55 -4.86 -7.27
C ASP A 377 34.95 -3.61 -6.61
N GLU A 378 34.48 -2.66 -7.42
CA GLU A 378 34.17 -1.25 -7.09
C GLU A 378 33.25 -1.08 -5.87
N LEU A 379 32.39 -2.08 -5.60
CA LEU A 379 31.46 -2.12 -4.48
C LEU A 379 31.96 -2.93 -3.29
N GLY A 380 32.84 -3.91 -3.52
CA GLY A 380 33.33 -4.86 -2.52
C GLY A 380 34.17 -4.20 -1.42
N SER A 381 34.89 -3.11 -1.74
CA SER A 381 35.64 -2.35 -0.73
C SER A 381 34.76 -1.67 0.32
N TRP A 382 33.47 -1.42 0.00
CA TRP A 382 32.56 -0.69 0.87
C TRP A 382 31.61 -1.61 1.65
N PHE A 383 31.05 -2.63 0.99
CA PHE A 383 30.11 -3.57 1.63
C PHE A 383 30.79 -4.75 2.34
N GLY A 384 32.11 -4.88 2.20
CA GLY A 384 32.88 -6.00 2.75
C GLY A 384 33.05 -7.11 1.72
N GLN A 385 34.20 -7.80 1.81
CA GLN A 385 34.51 -8.93 0.96
C GLN A 385 33.81 -10.20 1.46
N PRO A 386 33.37 -11.11 0.56
CA PRO A 386 32.97 -12.44 0.95
C PRO A 386 34.13 -13.15 1.65
N VAL A 387 33.92 -13.60 2.89
CA VAL A 387 34.90 -14.44 3.59
C VAL A 387 34.89 -15.84 2.97
N GLY A 388 36.07 -16.31 2.57
CA GLY A 388 36.26 -17.65 2.00
C GLY A 388 35.87 -18.75 3.00
N THR A 389 35.58 -19.95 2.47
CA THR A 389 35.16 -21.10 3.27
C THR A 389 36.15 -21.48 4.36
N GLU A 390 37.44 -21.15 4.20
CA GLU A 390 38.49 -21.32 5.20
C GLU A 390 38.29 -20.55 6.52
N VAL A 391 37.35 -19.59 6.56
CA VAL A 391 36.95 -18.92 7.82
C VAL A 391 35.92 -19.75 8.61
N PHE A 392 35.26 -20.71 7.96
CA PHE A 392 34.31 -21.66 8.56
C PHE A 392 34.93 -23.04 8.73
#